data_AF-A0A6B1F035-F1
#
_entry.id   AF-A0A6B1F035-F1
#
_cell.length_a   1.000
_cell.length_b   1.000
_cell.length_c   1.000
_cell.angle_alpha   90.00
_cell.angle_beta   90.00
_cell.angle_gamma   90.00
#
_symmetry.space_group_name_H-M   'P 1'
#
loop_
_entity.id
_entity.type
_entity.pdbx_description
1 polymer ?
#
loop_
_entity_poly.entity_id
_entity_poly.type
_entity_poly.pdbx_seq_one_letter_code
_entity_poly.pdbx_strand_id
1 'polypeptide(L)'
;MCRLYGVHGTDTLIFRDDLLQIASITLFEKGPAFNPAHESRASFGTFIRPRICVSLTNARRKELDHHGRERLQSIGASDMYNTADAETDTDMAFMLSVPEPTTESFVDALIWDISLSNFERALPQLLNELTPREQQVFGCIREDMRNTDIAEVLHLSPGRVTQLVNQVEIKLKQACQQLGLIEQTVSGGV
;
A
#
# COMPACT_ATOMS: atom_id res chain seq x y z
N MET A 1 -21.29 39.46 -13.11
CA MET A 1 -20.08 39.44 -13.95
C MET A 1 -18.96 38.77 -13.17
N CYS A 2 -18.54 37.62 -13.69
CA CYS A 2 -17.26 36.93 -13.58
C CYS A 2 -16.46 37.00 -12.26
N ARG A 3 -16.50 35.89 -11.49
CA ARG A 3 -15.34 35.42 -10.70
C ARG A 3 -14.78 34.17 -11.39
N LEU A 4 -13.52 34.25 -11.80
CA LEU A 4 -12.75 33.16 -12.37
C LEU A 4 -12.31 32.22 -11.23
N TYR A 5 -12.76 30.97 -11.29
CA TYR A 5 -12.16 29.83 -10.60
C TYR A 5 -11.55 28.90 -11.66
N GLY A 6 -10.40 28.30 -11.35
CA GLY A 6 -9.69 27.33 -12.18
C GLY A 6 -8.25 27.81 -12.39
N VAL A 7 -7.18 27.05 -12.16
CA VAL A 7 -7.00 25.60 -12.23
C VAL A 7 -5.73 25.29 -11.40
N HIS A 8 -5.82 24.45 -10.35
CA HIS A 8 -4.67 23.74 -9.74
C HIS A 8 -5.16 22.68 -8.75
N GLY A 9 -6.10 21.84 -9.21
CA GLY A 9 -6.64 20.71 -8.42
C GLY A 9 -6.58 19.37 -9.15
N THR A 10 -6.05 19.33 -10.37
CA THR A 10 -6.07 18.16 -11.25
C THR A 10 -4.73 17.43 -11.31
N ASP A 11 -3.62 18.14 -11.17
CA ASP A 11 -2.29 17.58 -11.46
C ASP A 11 -1.86 16.53 -10.43
N THR A 12 -2.24 16.71 -9.17
CA THR A 12 -1.93 15.77 -8.08
C THR A 12 -2.75 14.47 -8.14
N LEU A 13 -3.98 14.55 -8.66
CA LEU A 13 -4.84 13.39 -8.84
C LEU A 13 -4.43 12.57 -10.07
N ILE A 14 -4.11 13.25 -11.17
CA ILE A 14 -3.62 12.61 -12.41
C ILE A 14 -2.32 11.86 -12.13
N PHE A 15 -1.38 12.50 -11.42
CA PHE A 15 -0.12 11.87 -11.03
C PHE A 15 -0.32 10.61 -10.17
N ARG A 16 -1.30 10.63 -9.26
CA ARG A 16 -1.62 9.48 -8.41
C ARG A 16 -2.21 8.32 -9.21
N ASP A 17 -3.13 8.61 -10.12
CA ASP A 17 -3.76 7.58 -10.96
C ASP A 17 -2.76 6.94 -11.94
N ASP A 18 -1.81 7.71 -12.46
CA ASP A 18 -0.75 7.21 -13.33
C ASP A 18 0.21 6.26 -12.59
N LEU A 19 0.60 6.60 -11.35
CA LEU A 19 1.44 5.72 -10.52
C LEU A 19 0.72 4.41 -10.17
N LEU A 20 -0.58 4.48 -9.85
CA LEU A 20 -1.41 3.30 -9.59
C LEU A 20 -1.54 2.43 -10.83
N GLN A 21 -1.69 3.05 -12.01
CA GLN A 21 -1.75 2.32 -13.27
C GLN A 21 -0.42 1.60 -13.56
N ILE A 22 0.73 2.28 -13.36
CA ILE A 22 2.06 1.68 -13.56
C ILE A 22 2.30 0.51 -12.58
N ALA A 23 1.93 0.68 -11.31
CA ALA A 23 2.04 -0.39 -10.32
C ALA A 23 1.15 -1.59 -10.67
N SER A 24 -0.09 -1.33 -11.10
CA SER A 24 -1.03 -2.36 -11.53
C SER A 24 -0.53 -3.13 -12.74
N ILE A 25 -0.05 -2.43 -13.78
CA ILE A 25 0.54 -3.05 -14.98
C ILE A 25 1.73 -3.93 -14.58
N THR A 26 2.63 -3.40 -13.73
CA THR A 26 3.81 -4.14 -13.28
C THR A 26 3.41 -5.42 -12.53
N LEU A 27 2.36 -5.36 -11.71
CA LEU A 27 1.83 -6.51 -10.99
C LEU A 27 1.26 -7.56 -11.95
N PHE A 28 0.50 -7.15 -12.97
CA PHE A 28 -0.02 -8.06 -13.99
C PHE A 28 1.08 -8.69 -14.85
N GLU A 29 2.09 -7.92 -15.24
CA GLU A 29 3.16 -8.41 -16.10
C GLU A 29 4.17 -9.31 -15.37
N LYS A 30 4.50 -8.98 -14.12
CA LYS A 30 5.57 -9.65 -13.39
C LYS A 30 5.05 -10.63 -12.35
N GLY A 31 3.81 -10.47 -11.90
CA GLY A 31 3.18 -11.33 -10.90
C GLY A 31 3.17 -12.81 -11.28
N PRO A 32 2.80 -13.20 -12.52
CA PRO A 32 2.78 -14.61 -12.93
C PRO A 32 4.15 -15.30 -12.93
N ALA A 33 5.26 -14.53 -12.93
CA ALA A 33 6.61 -15.08 -12.82
C ALA A 33 7.00 -15.40 -11.37
N PHE A 34 6.15 -15.09 -10.39
CA PHE A 34 6.37 -15.49 -9.00
C PHE A 34 6.26 -17.02 -8.87
N ASN A 35 7.33 -17.62 -8.36
CA ASN A 35 7.36 -19.03 -8.01
C ASN A 35 7.41 -19.17 -6.49
N PRO A 36 6.32 -19.61 -5.81
CA PRO A 36 6.33 -19.83 -4.37
C PRO A 36 7.27 -20.96 -3.93
N ALA A 37 7.65 -21.85 -4.83
CA ALA A 37 8.59 -22.95 -4.57
C ALA A 37 10.05 -22.59 -4.89
N HIS A 38 10.36 -21.33 -5.19
CA HIS A 38 11.73 -20.89 -5.46
C HIS A 38 12.63 -21.07 -4.22
N GLU A 39 13.92 -21.39 -4.42
CA GLU A 39 14.87 -21.70 -3.34
C GLU A 39 14.97 -20.60 -2.27
N SER A 40 14.78 -19.34 -2.68
CA SER A 40 14.80 -18.19 -1.78
C SER A 40 13.63 -18.13 -0.81
N ARG A 41 12.54 -18.89 -1.02
CA ARG A 41 11.28 -18.85 -0.25
C ARG A 41 10.72 -17.45 0.00
N ALA A 42 11.08 -16.48 -0.85
CA ALA A 42 10.67 -15.11 -0.71
C ALA A 42 9.15 -14.99 -0.88
N SER A 43 8.51 -14.14 -0.08
CA SER A 43 7.08 -13.87 -0.24
C SER A 43 6.80 -13.18 -1.58
N PHE A 44 5.55 -13.25 -2.04
CA PHE A 44 5.12 -12.50 -3.22
C PHE A 44 5.41 -11.00 -3.08
N GLY A 45 5.22 -10.44 -1.87
CA GLY A 45 5.54 -9.06 -1.56
C GLY A 45 7.02 -8.73 -1.77
N THR A 46 7.91 -9.57 -1.24
CA THR A 46 9.37 -9.42 -1.41
C THR A 46 9.79 -9.54 -2.88
N PHE A 47 9.09 -10.38 -3.64
CA PHE A 47 9.32 -10.52 -5.07
C PHE A 47 8.81 -9.32 -5.89
N ILE A 48 7.60 -8.82 -5.62
CA ILE A 48 6.94 -7.84 -6.48
C ILE A 48 7.32 -6.39 -6.14
N ARG A 49 7.59 -6.07 -4.87
CA ARG A 49 7.91 -4.70 -4.42
C ARG A 49 9.10 -4.08 -5.15
N PRO A 50 10.27 -4.76 -5.27
CA PRO A 50 11.41 -4.17 -6.00
C PRO A 50 11.07 -3.88 -7.46
N ARG A 51 10.21 -4.68 -8.09
CA ARG A 51 9.82 -4.52 -9.49
C ARG A 51 8.88 -3.34 -9.70
N ILE A 52 7.93 -3.14 -8.78
CA ILE A 52 7.07 -1.95 -8.76
C ILE A 52 7.94 -0.71 -8.52
N CYS A 53 8.83 -0.73 -7.52
CA CYS A 53 9.72 0.41 -7.24
C CYS A 53 10.61 0.79 -8.44
N VAL A 54 11.17 -0.21 -9.14
CA VAL A 54 11.96 0.03 -10.35
C VAL A 54 11.10 0.64 -11.46
N SER A 55 9.87 0.16 -11.65
CA SER A 55 8.97 0.65 -12.70
C SER A 55 8.52 2.09 -12.44
N LEU A 56 8.17 2.41 -11.18
CA LEU A 56 7.83 3.77 -10.77
C LEU A 56 9.03 4.73 -10.89
N THR A 57 10.22 4.28 -10.46
CA THR A 57 11.45 5.09 -10.59
C THR A 57 11.79 5.37 -12.05
N ASN A 58 11.62 4.39 -12.93
CA ASN A 58 11.83 4.55 -14.36
C ASN A 58 10.80 5.48 -15.01
N ALA A 59 9.53 5.40 -14.59
CA ALA A 59 8.50 6.31 -15.06
C ALA A 59 8.81 7.77 -14.67
N ARG A 60 9.15 8.00 -13.40
CA ARG A 60 9.56 9.32 -12.90
C ARG A 60 10.79 9.87 -13.64
N ARG A 61 11.77 9.02 -13.96
CA ARG A 61 12.94 9.43 -14.76
C ARG A 61 12.54 9.84 -16.17
N LYS A 62 11.65 9.08 -16.83
CA LYS A 62 11.16 9.40 -18.19
C LYS A 62 10.37 10.70 -18.23
N GLU A 63 9.58 10.98 -17.19
CA GLU A 63 8.85 12.24 -17.04
C GLU A 63 9.81 13.43 -16.87
N LEU A 64 10.83 13.30 -16.02
CA LEU A 64 11.87 14.31 -15.87
C LEU A 64 12.67 14.54 -17.16
N ASP A 65 12.96 13.47 -17.91
CA ASP A 65 13.64 13.56 -19.22
C ASP A 65 12.74 14.22 -20.28
N HIS A 66 11.41 14.02 -20.22
CA HIS A 66 10.44 14.72 -21.07
C HIS A 66 10.37 16.21 -20.74
N HIS A 67 10.26 16.58 -19.47
CA HIS A 67 10.25 17.98 -19.04
C HIS A 67 11.59 18.69 -19.32
N GLY A 68 12.72 18.00 -19.19
CA GLY A 68 14.02 18.53 -19.59
C GLY A 68 14.13 18.82 -21.09
N ARG A 69 13.44 18.02 -21.92
CA ARG A 69 13.45 18.17 -23.38
C ARG A 69 12.40 19.20 -23.87
N GLU A 70 11.27 19.34 -23.18
CA GLU A 70 10.27 20.39 -23.45
C GLU A 70 10.76 21.79 -23.04
N ARG A 71 11.51 21.91 -21.94
CA ARG A 71 12.05 23.20 -21.47
C ARG A 71 13.14 23.77 -22.38
N LEU A 72 13.78 22.94 -23.19
CA LEU A 72 14.83 23.34 -24.14
C LEU A 72 14.29 23.75 -25.52
N GLN A 73 12.99 23.58 -25.80
CA GLN A 73 12.39 23.93 -27.10
C GLN A 73 11.55 25.21 -27.10
N SER A 74 11.36 25.87 -25.96
CA SER A 74 10.82 27.23 -25.90
C SER A 74 11.92 28.23 -25.60
N ILE A 75 12.62 28.67 -26.65
CA ILE A 75 13.05 30.07 -26.90
C ILE A 75 13.62 30.06 -28.32
N GLY A 76 12.74 30.34 -29.28
CA GLY A 76 13.15 30.96 -30.52
C GLY A 76 13.40 32.45 -30.24
N ALA A 77 14.62 32.88 -30.56
CA ALA A 77 15.06 34.24 -30.87
C ALA A 77 14.30 35.43 -30.22
N SER A 78 14.95 36.10 -29.27
CA SER A 78 14.98 37.56 -29.28
C SER A 78 16.20 38.08 -28.53
N ASP A 79 16.74 39.14 -29.11
CA ASP A 79 18.02 39.80 -28.87
C ASP A 79 18.14 40.58 -27.54
N MET A 80 19.40 40.91 -27.24
CA MET A 80 19.91 42.17 -26.64
C MET A 80 20.03 42.34 -25.10
N TYR A 81 21.32 42.43 -24.70
CA TYR A 81 21.97 43.21 -23.63
C TYR A 81 21.56 43.08 -22.14
N ASN A 82 22.57 42.66 -21.37
CA ASN A 82 22.81 42.92 -19.95
C ASN A 82 22.36 44.32 -19.49
N THR A 83 21.67 44.43 -18.36
CA THR A 83 22.19 45.07 -17.12
C THR A 83 21.13 45.17 -16.00
N ALA A 84 21.65 45.13 -14.77
CA ALA A 84 21.14 45.72 -13.51
C ALA A 84 19.98 45.03 -12.75
N ASP A 85 20.39 44.27 -11.73
CA ASP A 85 20.18 44.53 -10.30
C ASP A 85 18.83 45.15 -9.84
N ALA A 86 18.06 44.37 -9.06
CA ALA A 86 17.18 44.85 -8.00
C ALA A 86 16.79 43.68 -7.10
N GLU A 87 17.37 43.62 -5.91
CA GLU A 87 16.82 42.88 -4.78
C GLU A 87 15.46 43.47 -4.39
N THR A 88 14.44 42.62 -4.23
CA THR A 88 13.35 42.90 -3.29
C THR A 88 12.88 41.60 -2.66
N ASP A 89 13.27 41.48 -1.41
CA ASP A 89 12.72 40.65 -0.36
C ASP A 89 11.20 40.88 -0.22
N THR A 90 10.39 39.83 -0.35
CA THR A 90 8.98 39.82 0.12
C THR A 90 8.55 38.37 0.40
N ASP A 91 8.88 37.93 1.60
CA ASP A 91 7.97 37.28 2.55
C ASP A 91 6.77 36.51 1.95
N MET A 92 6.88 35.18 1.91
CA MET A 92 5.72 34.29 1.96
C MET A 92 6.07 33.02 2.75
N ALA A 93 5.78 33.08 4.05
CA ALA A 93 4.95 32.13 4.80
C ALA A 93 4.36 30.90 4.05
N PHE A 94 5.19 30.06 3.42
CA PHE A 94 4.81 28.73 2.94
C PHE A 94 5.67 27.63 3.58
N MET A 95 6.18 27.92 4.78
CA MET A 95 6.76 26.98 5.74
C MET A 95 5.67 26.35 6.64
N LEU A 96 4.42 26.30 6.17
CA LEU A 96 3.47 25.29 6.66
C LEU A 96 3.66 24.06 5.79
N SER A 97 4.77 23.38 6.06
CA SER A 97 5.04 22.02 5.64
C SER A 97 3.90 21.13 6.12
N VAL A 98 2.83 21.06 5.32
CA VAL A 98 2.01 19.85 5.29
C VAL A 98 3.01 18.76 4.93
N PRO A 99 3.20 17.72 5.76
CA PRO A 99 4.07 16.64 5.37
C PRO A 99 3.51 16.09 4.06
N GLU A 100 4.19 16.33 2.95
CA GLU A 100 3.96 15.53 1.75
C GLU A 100 4.08 14.08 2.22
N PRO A 101 3.10 13.21 1.94
CA PRO A 101 3.27 11.79 2.22
C PRO A 101 4.54 11.39 1.50
N THR A 102 5.58 11.08 2.28
CA THR A 102 6.86 10.67 1.72
C THR A 102 6.61 9.48 0.80
N THR A 103 7.44 9.32 -0.22
CA THR A 103 7.31 8.18 -1.15
C THR A 103 7.21 6.83 -0.38
N GLU A 104 7.84 6.75 0.79
CA GLU A 104 7.74 5.63 1.73
C GLU A 104 6.31 5.46 2.30
N SER A 105 5.67 6.53 2.77
CA SER A 105 4.28 6.51 3.25
C SER A 105 3.27 6.11 2.17
N PHE A 106 3.47 6.53 0.91
CA PHE A 106 2.62 6.09 -0.20
C PHE A 106 2.80 4.60 -0.52
N VAL A 107 4.06 4.14 -0.59
CA VAL A 107 4.37 2.74 -0.86
C VAL A 107 3.79 1.85 0.25
N ASP A 108 3.88 2.28 1.51
CA ASP A 108 3.29 1.58 2.65
C ASP A 108 1.76 1.51 2.57
N ALA A 109 1.09 2.60 2.18
CA ALA A 109 -0.36 2.61 1.96
C ALA A 109 -0.77 1.66 0.82
N LEU A 110 -0.04 1.67 -0.30
CA LEU A 110 -0.30 0.75 -1.42
C LEU A 110 -0.06 -0.72 -1.03
N ILE A 111 1.01 -0.97 -0.27
CA ILE A 111 1.31 -2.29 0.29
C ILE A 111 0.19 -2.74 1.21
N TRP A 112 -0.33 -1.84 2.04
CA TRP A 112 -1.46 -2.12 2.93
C TRP A 112 -2.71 -2.50 2.11
N ASP A 113 -3.05 -1.71 1.08
CA ASP A 113 -4.21 -1.97 0.22
C ASP A 113 -4.10 -3.31 -0.54
N ILE A 114 -2.90 -3.65 -1.03
CA ILE A 114 -2.63 -4.94 -1.67
C ILE A 114 -2.72 -6.08 -0.65
N SER A 115 -2.15 -5.91 0.54
CA SER A 115 -2.21 -6.89 1.62
C SER A 115 -3.65 -7.16 2.04
N LEU A 116 -4.45 -6.09 2.19
CA LEU A 116 -5.87 -6.17 2.52
C LEU A 116 -6.66 -6.90 1.42
N SER A 117 -6.45 -6.53 0.15
CA SER A 117 -7.09 -7.17 -0.99
C SER A 117 -6.76 -8.67 -1.08
N ASN A 118 -5.50 -9.03 -0.82
CA ASN A 118 -5.07 -10.44 -0.80
C ASN A 118 -5.69 -11.20 0.38
N PHE A 119 -5.77 -10.57 1.55
CA PHE A 119 -6.44 -11.14 2.71
C PHE A 119 -7.94 -11.35 2.46
N GLU A 120 -8.64 -10.38 1.87
CA GLU A 120 -10.06 -10.50 1.53
C GLU A 120 -10.33 -11.66 0.56
N ARG A 121 -9.48 -11.85 -0.44
CA ARG A 121 -9.58 -13.00 -1.36
C ARG A 121 -9.30 -14.33 -0.69
N ALA A 122 -8.38 -14.35 0.28
CA ALA A 122 -8.02 -15.56 1.01
C ALA A 122 -8.98 -15.88 2.17
N LEU A 123 -9.74 -14.90 2.65
CA LEU A 123 -10.63 -15.02 3.80
C LEU A 123 -11.58 -16.23 3.70
N PRO A 124 -12.24 -16.54 2.56
CA PRO A 124 -13.07 -17.74 2.47
C PRO A 124 -12.29 -19.04 2.68
N GLN A 125 -11.05 -19.11 2.19
CA GLN A 125 -10.18 -20.28 2.37
C GLN A 125 -9.70 -20.38 3.82
N LEU A 126 -9.35 -19.25 4.43
CA LEU A 126 -8.97 -19.17 5.84
C LEU A 126 -10.11 -19.61 6.77
N LEU A 127 -11.36 -19.24 6.45
CA LEU A 127 -12.53 -19.64 7.22
C LEU A 127 -12.83 -21.14 7.11
N ASN A 128 -12.51 -21.79 5.98
CA ASN A 128 -12.68 -23.23 5.83
C ASN A 128 -11.80 -24.06 6.78
N GLU A 129 -10.68 -23.52 7.25
CA GLU A 129 -9.81 -24.17 8.25
C GLU A 129 -10.38 -24.12 9.67
N LEU A 130 -11.36 -23.24 9.91
CA LEU A 130 -12.05 -23.11 11.17
C LEU A 130 -13.27 -24.03 11.22
N THR A 131 -13.47 -24.67 12.36
CA THR A 131 -14.73 -25.38 12.66
C THR A 131 -15.90 -24.39 12.75
N PRO A 132 -17.16 -24.84 12.57
CA PRO A 132 -18.32 -23.94 12.66
C PRO A 132 -18.38 -23.11 13.95
N ARG A 133 -17.90 -23.68 15.05
CA ARG A 133 -17.87 -23.00 16.35
C ARG A 133 -16.76 -21.95 16.45
N GLU A 134 -15.59 -22.24 15.87
CA GLU A 134 -14.49 -21.28 15.75
C GLU A 134 -14.85 -20.13 14.80
N GLN A 135 -15.58 -20.40 13.72
CA GLN A 135 -16.09 -19.36 12.81
C GLN A 135 -17.05 -18.40 13.52
N GLN A 136 -17.93 -18.91 14.39
CA GLN A 136 -18.82 -18.06 15.20
C GLN A 136 -18.03 -17.14 16.13
N VAL A 137 -17.05 -17.69 16.85
CA VAL A 137 -16.16 -16.89 17.72
C VAL A 137 -15.38 -15.85 16.90
N PHE A 138 -14.84 -16.25 15.75
CA PHE A 138 -14.12 -15.34 14.85
C PHE A 138 -15.03 -14.21 14.33
N GLY A 139 -16.30 -14.49 14.03
CA GLY A 139 -17.29 -13.48 13.69
C GLY A 139 -17.45 -12.43 14.77
N CYS A 140 -17.60 -12.84 16.03
CA CYS A 140 -17.69 -11.92 17.16
C CYS A 140 -16.41 -11.09 17.37
N ILE A 141 -15.23 -11.69 17.16
CA ILE A 141 -13.94 -10.97 17.21
C ILE A 141 -13.88 -9.88 16.14
N ARG A 142 -14.37 -10.15 14.92
CA ARG A 142 -14.40 -9.17 13.82
C ARG A 142 -15.32 -7.99 14.12
N GLU A 143 -16.34 -8.18 14.95
CA GLU A 143 -17.23 -7.13 15.44
C GLU A 143 -16.66 -6.39 16.67
N ASP A 144 -15.38 -6.62 17.00
CA ASP A 144 -14.66 -6.01 18.12
C ASP A 144 -15.30 -6.32 19.49
N MET A 145 -15.96 -7.47 19.61
CA MET A 145 -16.55 -7.91 20.87
C MET A 145 -15.49 -8.38 21.86
N ARG A 146 -15.64 -8.02 23.13
CA ARG A 146 -14.77 -8.52 24.21
C ARG A 146 -15.10 -9.97 24.53
N ASN A 147 -14.10 -10.74 24.97
CA ASN A 147 -14.27 -12.16 25.32
C ASN A 147 -15.40 -12.43 26.33
N THR A 148 -15.67 -11.48 27.24
CA THR A 148 -16.81 -11.56 28.18
C THR A 148 -18.14 -11.54 27.46
N ASP A 149 -18.28 -10.63 26.50
CA ASP A 149 -19.52 -10.42 25.74
C ASP A 149 -19.74 -11.59 24.77
N ILE A 150 -18.65 -12.16 24.22
CA ILE A 150 -18.67 -13.39 23.42
C ILE A 150 -19.14 -14.59 24.25
N ALA A 151 -18.68 -14.70 25.50
CA ALA A 151 -19.08 -15.79 26.40
C ALA A 151 -20.59 -15.77 26.65
N GLU A 152 -21.17 -14.57 26.83
CA GLU A 152 -22.61 -14.39 27.00
C GLU A 152 -23.39 -14.75 25.73
N VAL A 153 -23.02 -14.18 24.58
CA VAL A 153 -23.72 -14.37 23.30
C VAL A 153 -23.67 -15.82 22.82
N LEU A 154 -22.54 -16.48 23.00
CA LEU A 154 -22.37 -17.87 22.56
C LEU A 154 -22.75 -18.87 23.67
N HIS A 155 -23.16 -18.41 24.85
CA HIS A 155 -23.45 -19.25 26.02
C HIS A 155 -22.29 -20.21 26.36
N LEU A 156 -21.08 -19.67 26.41
CA LEU A 156 -19.85 -20.39 26.72
C LEU A 156 -19.27 -19.92 28.05
N SER A 157 -18.43 -20.76 28.67
CA SER A 157 -17.62 -20.29 29.80
C SER A 157 -16.50 -19.36 29.29
N PRO A 158 -16.07 -18.36 30.08
CA PRO A 158 -14.95 -17.48 29.70
C PRO A 158 -13.69 -18.25 29.35
N GLY A 159 -13.36 -19.31 30.11
CA GLY A 159 -12.22 -20.17 29.82
C GLY A 159 -12.33 -20.88 28.47
N ARG A 160 -13.54 -21.29 28.08
CA ARG A 160 -13.77 -21.91 26.76
C ARG A 160 -13.64 -20.89 25.62
N VAL A 161 -14.08 -19.65 25.83
CA VAL A 161 -13.87 -18.57 24.85
C VAL A 161 -12.38 -18.31 24.66
N THR A 162 -11.60 -18.16 25.73
CA THR A 162 -10.15 -17.98 25.63
C THR A 162 -9.47 -19.11 24.85
N GLN A 163 -9.86 -20.36 25.11
CA GLN A 163 -9.34 -21.49 24.34
C GLN A 163 -9.69 -21.41 22.85
N LEU A 164 -10.94 -21.05 22.52
CA LEU A 164 -11.37 -20.93 21.12
C LEU A 164 -10.69 -19.77 20.40
N VAL A 165 -10.51 -18.63 21.07
CA VAL A 165 -9.76 -17.47 20.54
C VAL A 165 -8.33 -17.89 20.20
N ASN A 166 -7.65 -18.57 21.12
CA ASN A 166 -6.28 -19.06 20.89
C ASN A 166 -6.23 -20.07 19.74
N GLN A 167 -7.22 -20.97 19.63
CA GLN A 167 -7.31 -21.95 18.54
C GLN A 167 -7.52 -21.27 17.19
N VAL A 168 -8.41 -20.28 17.12
CA VAL A 168 -8.64 -19.45 15.93
C VAL A 168 -7.35 -18.74 15.51
N GLU A 169 -6.65 -18.09 16.44
CA GLU A 169 -5.40 -17.39 16.16
C GLU A 169 -4.34 -18.33 15.58
N ILE A 170 -4.11 -19.49 16.22
CA ILE A 170 -3.12 -20.47 15.77
C ILE A 170 -3.46 -20.98 14.37
N LYS A 171 -4.72 -21.37 14.14
CA LYS A 171 -5.16 -21.91 12.84
C LYS A 171 -5.07 -20.89 11.72
N LEU A 172 -5.57 -19.67 11.96
CA LEU A 172 -5.50 -18.60 10.96
C LEU A 172 -4.05 -18.23 10.66
N LYS A 173 -3.18 -18.18 11.67
CA LYS A 173 -1.75 -17.93 11.46
C LYS A 173 -1.11 -19.02 10.59
N GLN A 174 -1.38 -20.28 10.88
CA GLN A 174 -0.87 -21.41 10.07
C GLN A 174 -1.41 -21.38 8.64
N ALA A 175 -2.71 -21.12 8.46
CA ALA A 175 -3.32 -21.02 7.15
C ALA A 175 -2.78 -19.83 6.35
N CYS A 176 -2.57 -18.67 6.98
CA CYS A 176 -1.92 -17.52 6.37
C CYS A 176 -0.48 -17.83 5.92
N GLN A 177 0.27 -18.63 6.68
CA GLN A 177 1.62 -19.08 6.28
C GLN A 177 1.57 -20.04 5.08
N GLN A 178 0.60 -20.96 5.04
CA GLN A 178 0.42 -21.89 3.93
C GLN A 178 0.00 -21.17 2.63
N LEU A 179 -0.83 -20.15 2.75
CA LEU A 179 -1.27 -19.31 1.63
C LEU A 179 -0.24 -18.23 1.24
N GLY A 180 0.90 -18.16 1.94
CA GLY A 180 1.96 -17.19 1.65
C GLY A 180 1.59 -15.73 1.94
N LEU A 181 0.56 -15.51 2.76
CA LEU A 181 0.11 -14.17 3.18
C LEU A 181 1.06 -13.54 4.22
N ILE A 182 1.71 -14.38 5.03
CA ILE A 182 2.69 -13.96 6.05
C ILE A 182 3.93 -14.85 5.98
N GLU A 183 5.07 -14.32 6.42
CA GLU A 183 6.33 -15.06 6.45
C GLU A 183 6.26 -16.28 7.38
N GLN A 184 6.90 -17.38 6.98
CA GLN A 184 7.12 -18.52 7.85
C GLN A 184 8.14 -18.11 8.90
N THR A 185 7.67 -17.79 10.10
CA THR A 185 8.55 -17.66 11.27
C THR A 185 9.12 -19.05 11.53
N VAL A 186 10.35 -19.30 11.08
CA VAL A 186 11.11 -20.47 11.50
C VAL A 186 11.24 -20.35 13.01
N SER A 187 10.46 -21.13 13.74
CA SER A 187 10.62 -21.28 15.17
C SER A 187 11.95 -22.00 15.38
N GLY A 188 13.03 -21.23 15.46
CA GLY A 188 14.34 -21.71 15.87
C GLY A 188 14.21 -22.18 17.31
N GLY A 189 14.02 -23.49 17.48
CA GLY A 189 14.25 -24.16 18.76
C GLY A 189 15.74 -24.14 19.05
N VAL A 190 16.10 -23.55 20.18
CA VAL A 190 17.30 -23.89 20.94
C VAL A 190 16.82 -24.37 22.29
#